data_AF-A0A1H6UE44-F1
#
_entry.id   AF-A0A1H6UE44-F1
#
_cell.length_a   1.000
_cell.length_b   1.000
_cell.length_c   1.000
_cell.angle_alpha   90.00
_cell.angle_beta   90.00
_cell.angle_gamma   90.00
#
_symmetry.space_group_name_H-M   'P 1'
#
loop_
_entity.id
_entity.type
_entity.pdbx_description
1 polymer ?
#
loop_
_entity_poly.entity_id
_entity_poly.type
_entity_poly.pdbx_seq_one_letter_code
_entity_poly.pdbx_strand_id
1 'polypeptide(L)'
;MNQIELKGNTLILRVKKSNLFSRIVLYFITILSAALPLVGFFLNLLSFGELGFFSLMVLLLTWLFCFLTLRISLWNTYGKEIITISKTKLEYTVDYNWFKDKIKEFDYEYITYTFKQVGYEEDNKGVLVLDLNNGGVFQTVTKIDIESLNDFISKMNNNGS
;
A
#
# COMPACT_ATOMS: atom_id res chain seq x y z
N MET A 1 4.08 10.14 -14.99
CA MET A 1 3.61 10.59 -13.66
C MET A 1 4.75 10.37 -12.70
N ASN A 2 5.17 11.39 -11.97
CA ASN A 2 6.26 11.25 -11.00
C ASN A 2 5.80 10.35 -9.85
N GLN A 3 6.53 9.26 -9.60
CA GLN A 3 6.25 8.35 -8.48
C GLN A 3 6.73 8.91 -7.14
N ILE A 4 7.65 9.89 -7.17
CA ILE A 4 8.17 10.56 -5.99
C ILE A 4 7.69 12.01 -6.02
N GLU A 5 7.02 12.44 -4.95
CA GLU A 5 6.51 13.81 -4.78
C GLU A 5 6.89 14.30 -3.38
N LEU A 6 7.70 15.36 -3.29
CA LEU A 6 8.10 15.97 -2.03
C LEU A 6 7.31 17.27 -1.81
N LYS A 7 6.53 17.32 -0.73
CA LYS A 7 5.73 18.49 -0.33
C LYS A 7 6.19 18.99 1.02
N GLY A 8 7.11 19.96 1.01
CA GLY A 8 7.73 20.47 2.22
C GLY A 8 8.44 19.34 2.96
N ASN A 9 7.85 18.90 4.06
CA ASN A 9 8.41 17.86 4.93
C ASN A 9 7.77 16.47 4.78
N THR A 10 6.93 16.31 3.76
CA THR A 10 6.22 15.06 3.47
C THR A 10 6.68 14.50 2.13
N LEU A 11 7.20 13.28 2.17
CA LEU A 11 7.56 12.47 1.01
C LEU A 11 6.40 11.55 0.67
N ILE A 12 5.87 11.69 -0.55
CA ILE A 12 4.78 10.86 -1.07
C ILE A 12 5.36 9.95 -2.16
N LEU A 13 5.29 8.64 -1.94
CA LEU A 13 5.66 7.64 -2.93
C LEU A 13 4.38 7.03 -3.51
N ARG A 14 4.21 7.09 -4.82
CA ARG A 14 3.03 6.59 -5.53
C ARG A 14 3.35 5.29 -6.24
N VAL A 15 2.52 4.29 -6.00
CA VAL A 15 2.60 3.01 -6.70
C VAL A 15 2.26 3.23 -8.16
N LYS A 16 3.09 2.67 -9.05
CA LYS A 16 2.79 2.64 -10.49
C LYS A 16 1.49 1.87 -10.69
N LYS A 17 0.51 2.52 -11.31
CA LYS A 17 -0.78 1.90 -11.62
C LYS A 17 -0.54 0.64 -12.46
N SER A 18 -1.13 -0.47 -12.03
CA SER A 18 -1.08 -1.71 -12.80
C SER A 18 -1.80 -1.53 -14.15
N ASN A 19 -1.55 -2.43 -15.10
CA ASN A 19 -2.21 -2.39 -16.40
C ASN A 19 -3.74 -2.36 -16.24
N LEU A 20 -4.44 -1.76 -17.20
CA LEU A 20 -5.90 -1.61 -17.08
C LEU A 20 -6.60 -2.98 -16.95
N PHE A 21 -6.14 -3.97 -17.71
CA PHE A 21 -6.67 -5.34 -17.67
C PHE A 21 -6.57 -5.97 -16.27
N SER A 22 -5.39 -5.95 -15.64
CA SER A 22 -5.21 -6.53 -14.30
C SER A 22 -6.08 -5.84 -13.27
N ARG A 23 -6.24 -4.50 -13.35
CA ARG A 23 -7.14 -3.76 -12.47
C ARG A 23 -8.60 -4.17 -12.65
N ILE A 24 -9.07 -4.29 -13.89
CA ILE A 24 -10.44 -4.73 -14.19
C ILE A 24 -10.68 -6.12 -13.60
N VAL A 25 -9.76 -7.06 -13.83
CA VAL A 25 -9.86 -8.43 -13.30
C VAL A 25 -9.91 -8.43 -11.77
N LEU A 26 -9.02 -7.68 -11.11
CA LEU A 26 -8.99 -7.59 -9.65
C LEU A 26 -10.29 -7.01 -9.08
N TYR A 27 -10.81 -5.92 -9.64
CA TYR A 27 -12.08 -5.34 -9.20
C TYR A 27 -13.26 -6.27 -9.47
N PHE A 28 -13.26 -6.98 -10.60
CA PHE A 28 -14.28 -7.98 -10.91
C PHE A 28 -14.29 -9.11 -9.88
N ILE A 29 -13.12 -9.64 -9.50
CA ILE A 29 -12.99 -10.65 -8.43
C ILE A 29 -13.49 -10.10 -7.10
N THR A 30 -13.12 -8.87 -6.74
CA THR A 30 -13.61 -8.22 -5.52
C THR A 30 -15.14 -8.12 -5.51
N ILE A 31 -15.74 -7.66 -6.59
CA ILE A 31 -17.21 -7.53 -6.71
C ILE A 31 -17.88 -8.90 -6.59
N LEU A 32 -17.40 -9.92 -7.29
CA LEU A 32 -17.94 -11.27 -7.19
C LEU A 32 -17.84 -11.83 -5.77
N SER A 33 -16.71 -11.59 -5.09
CA SER A 33 -16.50 -12.05 -3.71
C SER A 33 -17.45 -11.40 -2.71
N ALA A 34 -17.95 -10.19 -2.99
CA ALA A 34 -19.02 -9.57 -2.19
C ALA A 34 -20.42 -10.03 -2.63
N ALA A 35 -20.67 -10.08 -3.94
CA ALA A 35 -22.00 -10.28 -4.49
C ALA A 35 -22.51 -11.72 -4.31
N LEU A 36 -21.67 -12.74 -4.57
CA LEU A 36 -22.09 -14.14 -4.48
C LEU A 36 -22.55 -14.54 -3.07
N PRO A 37 -21.81 -14.24 -1.99
CA PRO A 37 -22.25 -14.56 -0.63
C PRO A 37 -23.49 -13.76 -0.21
N LEU A 38 -23.58 -12.49 -0.61
CA LEU A 38 -24.74 -11.66 -0.31
C LEU A 38 -26.00 -12.21 -0.98
N VAL A 39 -25.95 -12.52 -2.29
CA VAL A 39 -27.08 -13.11 -3.01
C VAL A 39 -27.45 -14.46 -2.41
N GLY A 40 -26.48 -15.33 -2.13
CA GLY A 40 -26.73 -16.62 -1.49
C GLY A 40 -27.39 -16.49 -0.12
N PHE A 41 -26.95 -15.52 0.69
CA PHE A 41 -27.54 -15.22 1.99
C PHE A 41 -29.00 -14.73 1.87
N PHE A 42 -29.28 -13.82 0.94
CA PHE A 42 -30.65 -13.34 0.70
C PHE A 42 -31.58 -14.44 0.19
N LEU A 43 -31.12 -15.28 -0.74
CA LEU A 43 -31.91 -16.41 -1.25
C LEU A 43 -32.25 -17.43 -0.16
N ASN A 44 -31.30 -17.69 0.75
CA ASN A 44 -31.51 -18.56 1.90
C ASN A 44 -32.59 -17.99 2.84
N LEU A 45 -32.53 -16.68 3.12
CA LEU A 45 -33.52 -15.98 3.95
C LEU A 45 -34.93 -16.01 3.35
N LEU A 46 -35.06 -15.84 2.03
CA LEU A 46 -36.35 -15.85 1.33
C LEU A 46 -36.98 -17.25 1.25
N SER A 47 -36.18 -18.30 1.30
CA SER A 47 -36.65 -19.69 1.17
C SER A 47 -37.13 -20.30 2.49
N PHE A 48 -37.44 -19.48 3.51
CA PHE A 48 -37.75 -19.90 4.90
C PHE A 48 -36.65 -20.77 5.55
N GLY A 49 -35.40 -20.65 5.08
CA GLY A 49 -34.27 -21.34 5.69
C GLY A 49 -33.94 -20.74 7.05
N GLU A 50 -33.73 -21.58 8.06
CA GLU A 50 -33.17 -21.13 9.33
C GLU A 50 -31.75 -20.58 9.08
N LEU A 51 -31.49 -19.34 9.53
CA LEU A 51 -30.14 -18.78 9.51
C LEU A 51 -29.27 -19.50 10.54
N GLY A 52 -28.68 -20.61 10.11
CA GLY A 52 -27.73 -21.36 10.91
C GLY A 52 -26.49 -20.52 11.22
N PHE A 53 -25.90 -20.77 12.40
CA PHE A 53 -24.60 -20.19 12.80
C PHE A 53 -23.52 -20.36 11.72
N PHE A 54 -23.50 -21.50 11.02
CA PHE A 54 -22.58 -21.76 9.90
C PHE A 54 -22.73 -20.75 8.76
N SER A 55 -23.96 -20.37 8.39
CA SER A 55 -24.21 -19.39 7.32
C SER A 55 -23.62 -18.02 7.66
N LEU A 56 -23.71 -17.61 8.93
CA LEU A 56 -23.09 -16.38 9.43
C LEU A 56 -21.55 -16.46 9.41
N MET A 57 -20.97 -17.60 9.82
CA MET A 57 -19.52 -17.79 9.75
C MET A 57 -18.99 -17.74 8.32
N VAL A 58 -19.67 -18.38 7.37
CA VAL A 58 -19.29 -18.36 5.95
C VAL A 58 -19.40 -16.95 5.38
N LEU A 59 -20.46 -16.20 5.73
CA LEU A 59 -20.61 -14.81 5.32
C LEU A 59 -19.46 -13.94 5.84
N LEU A 60 -19.11 -14.07 7.12
CA LEU A 60 -18.01 -13.33 7.74
C LEU A 60 -16.67 -13.64 7.08
N LEU A 61 -16.36 -14.92 6.88
CA LEU A 61 -15.11 -15.34 6.23
C LEU A 61 -15.02 -14.82 4.80
N THR A 62 -16.13 -14.83 4.06
CA THR A 62 -16.13 -14.34 2.68
C THR A 62 -16.05 -12.82 2.62
N TRP A 63 -16.62 -12.11 3.60
CA TRP A 63 -16.39 -10.67 3.74
C TRP A 63 -14.93 -10.34 4.06
N LEU A 64 -14.28 -11.11 4.93
CA LEU A 64 -12.85 -10.93 5.19
C LEU A 64 -12.04 -11.10 3.89
N PHE A 65 -12.34 -12.13 3.10
CA PHE A 65 -11.72 -12.33 1.79
C PHE A 65 -11.99 -11.17 0.82
N CYS A 66 -13.24 -10.69 0.75
CA CYS A 66 -13.60 -9.54 -0.08
C CYS A 66 -12.81 -8.29 0.34
N PHE A 67 -12.66 -8.03 1.64
CA PHE A 67 -11.90 -6.89 2.13
C PHE A 67 -10.41 -6.99 1.73
N LEU A 68 -9.83 -8.19 1.80
CA LEU A 68 -8.45 -8.42 1.37
C LEU A 68 -8.27 -8.15 -0.14
N THR A 69 -9.16 -8.66 -0.98
CA THR A 69 -9.07 -8.41 -2.43
C THR A 69 -9.31 -6.93 -2.75
N LEU A 70 -10.25 -6.27 -2.06
CA LEU A 70 -10.46 -4.82 -2.20
C LEU A 70 -9.20 -4.03 -1.87
N ARG A 71 -8.52 -4.37 -0.77
CA ARG A 71 -7.24 -3.74 -0.38
C ARG A 71 -6.19 -3.89 -1.47
N ILE A 72 -6.06 -5.07 -2.06
CA ILE A 72 -5.13 -5.33 -3.17
C ILE A 72 -5.52 -4.52 -4.41
N SER A 73 -6.79 -4.51 -4.78
CA SER A 73 -7.32 -3.75 -5.94
C SER A 73 -7.06 -2.25 -5.82
N LEU A 74 -7.31 -1.69 -4.63
CA LEU A 74 -7.06 -0.28 -4.34
C LEU A 74 -5.57 0.06 -4.35
N TRP A 75 -4.72 -0.79 -3.75
CA TRP A 75 -3.27 -0.62 -3.77
C TRP A 75 -2.71 -0.55 -5.19
N ASN A 76 -3.17 -1.47 -6.06
CA ASN A 76 -2.76 -1.54 -7.47
C ASN A 76 -3.25 -0.36 -8.33
N THR A 77 -4.21 0.42 -7.83
CA THR A 77 -4.86 1.50 -8.59
C THR A 77 -4.50 2.89 -8.07
N TYR A 78 -4.44 3.05 -6.75
CA TYR A 78 -4.31 4.34 -6.07
C TYR A 78 -3.27 4.32 -4.93
N GLY A 79 -2.60 3.19 -4.70
CA GLY A 79 -1.68 3.02 -3.58
C GLY A 79 -0.63 4.14 -3.51
N LYS A 80 -0.49 4.73 -2.34
CA LYS A 80 0.57 5.68 -2.04
C LYS A 80 1.06 5.52 -0.60
N GLU A 81 2.36 5.65 -0.42
CA GLU A 81 3.01 5.77 0.88
C GLU A 81 3.20 7.26 1.18
N ILE A 82 2.94 7.65 2.41
CA ILE A 82 3.12 9.01 2.91
C ILE A 82 4.09 8.91 4.09
N ILE A 83 5.24 9.55 3.95
CA ILE A 83 6.30 9.62 4.95
C ILE A 83 6.44 11.08 5.36
N THR A 84 6.16 11.41 6.61
CA THR A 84 6.31 12.76 7.16
C THR A 84 7.52 12.79 8.09
N ILE A 85 8.47 13.70 7.83
CA ILE A 85 9.82 13.67 8.40
C ILE A 85 10.01 14.80 9.42
N SER A 86 9.45 14.69 10.62
CA SER A 86 9.60 15.73 11.66
C SER A 86 10.99 15.69 12.32
N LYS A 87 11.45 16.78 12.96
CA LYS A 87 12.82 16.90 13.52
C LYS A 87 13.39 15.69 14.25
N THR A 88 12.55 14.94 14.97
CA THR A 88 12.96 13.78 15.78
C THR A 88 12.10 12.53 15.51
N LYS A 89 11.12 12.63 14.59
CA LYS A 89 10.07 11.63 14.42
C LYS A 89 9.72 11.43 12.96
N LEU A 90 9.66 10.18 12.53
CA LEU A 90 9.21 9.77 11.22
C LEU A 90 7.85 9.11 11.33
N GLU A 91 6.86 9.67 10.66
CA GLU A 91 5.52 9.10 10.55
C GLU A 91 5.33 8.47 9.18
N TYR A 92 4.94 7.20 9.16
CA TYR A 92 4.66 6.46 7.94
C TYR A 92 3.20 6.00 7.92
N THR A 93 2.50 6.27 6.82
CA THR A 93 1.17 5.75 6.58
C THR A 93 0.98 5.33 5.13
N VAL A 94 0.16 4.29 4.93
CA VAL A 94 -0.25 3.80 3.62
C VAL A 94 -1.66 4.29 3.35
N ASP A 95 -1.86 4.94 2.21
CA ASP A 95 -3.15 5.46 1.80
C ASP A 95 -3.64 4.71 0.55
N TYR A 96 -4.76 3.98 0.72
CA TYR A 96 -5.45 3.20 -0.32
C TYR A 96 -6.53 4.03 -1.03
N ASN A 97 -6.52 5.35 -0.86
CA ASN A 97 -7.51 6.33 -1.30
C ASN A 97 -8.87 6.24 -0.59
N TRP A 98 -9.37 5.04 -0.30
CA TRP A 98 -10.63 4.85 0.44
C TRP A 98 -10.44 4.76 1.95
N PHE A 99 -9.29 4.26 2.38
CA PHE A 99 -8.91 4.16 3.78
C PHE A 99 -7.38 4.26 3.91
N LYS A 100 -6.92 4.55 5.12
CA LYS A 100 -5.51 4.60 5.48
C LYS A 100 -5.17 3.50 6.47
N ASP A 101 -3.97 2.98 6.37
CA ASP A 101 -3.44 2.06 7.38
C ASP A 101 -3.06 2.83 8.65
N LYS A 102 -2.83 2.09 9.74
CA LYS A 102 -2.34 2.67 10.99
C LYS A 102 -1.02 3.41 10.75
N ILE A 103 -0.91 4.59 11.35
CA ILE A 103 0.33 5.37 11.34
C ILE A 103 1.38 4.59 12.13
N LYS A 104 2.56 4.42 11.53
CA LYS A 104 3.75 3.89 12.20
C LYS A 104 4.66 5.06 12.52
N GLU A 105 5.08 5.17 13.76
CA GLU A 105 6.00 6.21 14.23
C GLU A 105 7.36 5.59 14.54
N PHE A 106 8.42 6.30 14.17
CA PHE A 106 9.79 5.93 14.46
C PHE A 106 10.55 7.17 14.97
N ASP A 107 11.22 7.04 16.11
CA ASP A 107 12.11 8.09 16.62
C ASP A 107 13.48 7.98 15.94
N TYR A 108 14.10 9.12 15.63
CA TYR A 108 15.41 9.17 14.99
C TYR A 108 16.18 10.45 15.33
N GLU A 109 17.51 10.40 15.18
CA GLU A 109 18.41 11.56 15.32
C GLU A 109 18.86 12.11 13.95
N TYR A 110 19.25 11.22 13.04
CA TYR A 110 19.51 11.53 11.64
C TYR A 110 19.00 10.40 10.74
N ILE A 111 18.73 10.74 9.47
CA ILE A 111 18.23 9.81 8.45
C ILE A 111 19.25 9.72 7.33
N THR A 112 19.64 8.50 6.97
CA THR A 112 20.37 8.24 5.72
C THR A 112 19.43 7.60 4.70
N TYR A 113 19.38 8.19 3.50
CA TYR A 113 18.58 7.69 2.39
C TYR A 113 19.43 6.76 1.53
N THR A 114 19.00 5.51 1.39
CA THR A 114 19.59 4.53 0.49
C THR A 114 18.50 3.85 -0.33
N PHE A 115 18.86 2.99 -1.26
CA PHE A 115 17.90 2.14 -1.97
C PHE A 115 18.36 0.69 -1.96
N LYS A 116 17.40 -0.21 -2.09
CA LYS A 116 17.65 -1.64 -2.30
C LYS A 116 16.98 -2.06 -3.60
N GLN A 117 17.73 -2.71 -4.48
CA GLN A 117 17.18 -3.28 -5.72
C GLN A 117 16.21 -4.42 -5.39
N VAL A 118 15.07 -4.45 -6.10
CA VAL A 118 14.00 -5.43 -5.89
C VAL A 118 13.47 -5.90 -7.23
N GLY A 119 13.57 -7.21 -7.48
CA GLY A 119 13.18 -7.83 -8.75
C GLY A 119 14.37 -8.54 -9.40
N TYR A 120 14.25 -8.85 -10.68
CA TYR A 120 15.39 -9.28 -11.48
C TYR A 120 16.28 -8.06 -11.78
N GLU A 121 17.59 -8.26 -11.93
CA GLU A 121 18.53 -7.14 -12.14
C GLU A 121 18.13 -6.26 -13.35
N GLU A 122 17.58 -6.91 -14.39
CA GLU A 122 17.09 -6.28 -15.62
C GLU A 122 15.89 -5.33 -15.41
N ASP A 123 15.11 -5.50 -14.33
CA ASP A 123 13.92 -4.68 -14.08
C ASP A 123 14.25 -3.24 -13.64
N ASN A 124 15.51 -2.97 -13.26
CA ASN A 124 16.02 -1.67 -12.81
C ASN A 124 15.12 -0.95 -11.78
N LYS A 125 14.51 -1.73 -10.87
CA LYS A 125 13.62 -1.23 -9.81
C LYS A 125 14.23 -1.41 -8.43
N GLY A 126 13.98 -0.44 -7.57
CA GLY A 126 14.34 -0.50 -6.17
C GLY A 126 13.22 -0.01 -5.26
N VAL A 127 13.46 -0.16 -3.97
CA VAL A 127 12.67 0.45 -2.90
C VAL A 127 13.56 1.42 -2.14
N LEU A 128 12.97 2.52 -1.66
CA LEU A 128 13.64 3.47 -0.78
C LEU A 128 13.84 2.83 0.59
N VAL A 129 15.04 2.98 1.13
CA VAL A 129 15.45 2.51 2.44
C VAL A 129 15.89 3.71 3.26
N LEU A 130 15.28 3.85 4.44
CA LEU A 130 15.56 4.90 5.41
C LEU A 130 16.30 4.27 6.58
N ASP A 131 17.58 4.56 6.71
CA ASP A 131 18.37 4.13 7.87
C ASP A 131 18.24 5.17 8.98
N LEU A 132 17.58 4.78 10.05
CA LEU A 132 17.35 5.58 11.25
C LEU A 132 18.34 5.08 12.30
N ASN A 133 19.43 5.82 12.55
CA ASN A 133 20.56 5.38 13.39
C ASN A 133 20.16 4.65 14.70
N ASN A 134 19.14 5.16 15.40
CA ASN A 134 18.61 4.56 16.64
C ASN A 134 17.25 3.86 16.47
N GLY A 135 16.58 4.04 15.33
CA GLY A 135 15.24 3.51 15.03
C GLY A 135 15.24 2.26 14.14
N GLY A 136 16.41 1.83 13.68
CA GLY A 136 16.60 0.71 12.76
C GLY A 136 16.38 1.10 11.29
N VAL A 137 16.33 0.07 10.43
CA VAL A 137 16.20 0.25 8.98
C VAL A 137 14.73 0.13 8.58
N PHE A 138 14.16 1.21 8.05
CA PHE A 138 12.81 1.23 7.50
C PHE A 138 12.84 1.09 5.97
N GLN A 139 12.10 0.11 5.44
CA GLN A 139 12.01 -0.14 3.99
C GLN A 139 10.61 0.17 3.49
N THR A 140 10.56 0.97 2.42
CA THR A 140 9.32 1.25 1.69
C THR A 140 8.89 0.05 0.85
N VAL A 141 7.62 0.00 0.48
CA VAL A 141 7.06 -1.10 -0.33
C VAL A 141 6.85 -0.73 -1.79
N THR A 142 6.85 0.56 -2.12
CA THR A 142 6.68 1.03 -3.51
C THR A 142 7.94 0.79 -4.32
N LYS A 143 7.78 0.03 -5.41
CA LYS A 143 8.83 -0.17 -6.41
C LYS A 143 8.94 1.05 -7.31
N ILE A 144 10.13 1.61 -7.40
CA ILE A 144 10.45 2.82 -8.17
C ILE A 144 11.68 2.54 -9.03
N ASP A 145 11.77 3.17 -10.20
CA ASP A 145 12.94 3.07 -11.07
C ASP A 145 14.19 3.60 -10.34
N ILE A 146 15.32 2.87 -10.43
CA ILE A 146 16.55 3.18 -9.70
C ILE A 146 17.08 4.58 -10.04
N GLU A 147 16.97 4.99 -11.31
CA GLU A 147 17.36 6.34 -11.74
C GLU A 147 16.60 7.43 -10.97
N SER A 148 15.28 7.25 -10.78
CA SER A 148 14.45 8.19 -10.02
C SER A 148 14.79 8.19 -8.53
N LEU A 149 15.18 7.03 -7.96
CA LEU A 149 15.65 6.94 -6.58
C LEU A 149 17.01 7.63 -6.39
N ASN A 150 17.94 7.43 -7.32
CA ASN A 150 19.24 8.09 -7.30
C ASN A 150 19.09 9.60 -7.39
N ASP A 151 18.30 10.11 -8.33
CA ASP A 151 18.00 11.54 -8.46
C ASP A 151 17.42 12.12 -7.17
N PHE A 152 16.56 11.37 -6.49
CA PHE A 152 15.99 11.76 -5.20
C PHE A 152 17.05 11.80 -4.09
N ILE A 153 17.84 10.73 -3.94
CA ILE A 153 18.88 10.62 -2.90
C ILE A 153 19.93 11.72 -3.08
N SER A 154 20.38 11.98 -4.31
CA SER A 154 21.32 13.06 -4.62
C SER A 154 20.76 14.43 -4.23
N LYS A 155 19.46 14.70 -4.46
CA LYS A 155 18.82 15.96 -4.03
C LYS A 155 18.74 16.09 -2.52
N MET A 156 18.44 15.00 -1.81
CA MET A 156 18.37 15.01 -0.35
C MET A 156 19.75 15.21 0.29
N ASN A 157 20.80 14.61 -0.28
CA ASN A 157 22.16 14.77 0.22
C ASN A 157 22.72 16.18 -0.08
N ASN A 158 22.39 16.78 -1.23
CA ASN A 158 22.86 18.12 -1.61
C ASN A 158 22.12 19.26 -0.87
N ASN A 159 20.87 19.06 -0.44
CA ASN A 159 20.13 20.05 0.37
C ASN A 159 20.46 19.98 1.87
N GLY A 160 21.36 19.09 2.28
CA GLY A 160 21.83 18.92 3.66
C GLY A 160 23.20 19.55 3.95
N SER A 161 23.74 20.39 3.04
CA SER A 161 24.96 21.18 3.23
C SER A 161 24.67 22.67 3.36
#